data_AF-A0A1F8X5K8-F1
#
_entry.id   AF-A0A1F8X5K8-F1
#
_cell.length_a   1.000
_cell.length_b   1.000
_cell.length_c   1.000
_cell.angle_alpha   90.00
_cell.angle_beta   90.00
_cell.angle_gamma   90.00
#
_symmetry.space_group_name_H-M   'P 1'
#
loop_
_entity.id
_entity.type
_entity.pdbx_description
1 polymer ?
#
loop_
_entity_poly.entity_id
_entity_poly.type
_entity_poly.pdbx_seq_one_letter_code
_entity_poly.pdbx_strand_id
1 'polypeptide(L)'
;MALRSIPPRTSLDKVRRKTEVEDAPRREAVRKPREWIYETRPNFKRVSEPLVDVFKEAEVVKIIIDLSGFSRGDIDIEIKKDRYVISAKKGDNTFSKEIVFPRDVDISRTEERFKNGLLEIMLPRKSPS
;
A
#
# COMPACT_ATOMS: atom_id res chain seq x y z
N MET A 1 62.83 -43.05 21.91
CA MET A 1 61.89 -42.21 21.13
C MET A 1 60.63 -43.01 20.90
N ALA A 2 59.48 -42.52 21.40
CA ALA A 2 58.19 -43.20 21.30
C ALA A 2 57.40 -42.69 20.08
N LEU A 3 56.85 -43.60 19.29
CA LEU A 3 55.75 -43.31 18.37
C LEU A 3 54.65 -44.35 18.59
N ARG A 4 53.51 -43.87 19.08
CA ARG A 4 52.26 -44.63 19.21
C ARG A 4 51.52 -44.58 17.88
N SER A 5 51.08 -45.71 17.36
CA SER A 5 49.83 -45.78 16.59
C SER A 5 49.21 -47.16 16.71
N ILE A 6 47.90 -47.13 16.91
CA ILE A 6 47.03 -48.12 17.56
C ILE A 6 46.69 -49.29 16.60
N PRO A 7 46.57 -50.54 17.11
CA PRO A 7 46.27 -51.74 16.33
C PRO A 7 44.85 -51.74 15.71
N PRO A 8 44.61 -52.58 14.68
CA PRO A 8 43.44 -52.51 13.82
C PRO A 8 42.13 -52.84 14.53
N ARG A 9 41.04 -52.20 14.07
CA ARG A 9 39.64 -52.47 14.44
C ARG A 9 39.32 -53.96 14.26
N THR A 10 39.30 -54.69 15.37
CA THR A 10 38.76 -56.05 15.40
C THR A 10 37.23 -55.98 15.50
N SER A 11 36.57 -56.87 14.76
CA SER A 11 35.13 -57.04 14.63
C SER A 11 34.39 -57.02 15.98
N LEU A 12 33.25 -56.31 16.02
CA LEU A 12 32.36 -56.24 17.17
C LEU A 12 31.73 -57.60 17.45
N ASP A 13 32.26 -58.29 18.47
CA ASP A 13 31.54 -59.39 19.10
C ASP A 13 30.36 -58.86 19.93
N LYS A 14 29.24 -59.48 19.62
CA LYS A 14 27.88 -59.20 20.05
C LYS A 14 27.70 -59.69 21.49
N VAL A 15 27.85 -58.81 22.49
CA VAL A 15 27.37 -59.13 23.85
C VAL A 15 26.57 -57.98 24.43
N ARG A 16 25.27 -58.24 24.45
CA ARG A 16 24.16 -57.54 25.07
C ARG A 16 24.42 -57.33 26.57
N ARG A 17 24.51 -56.08 27.02
CA ARG A 17 24.17 -55.72 28.41
C ARG A 17 23.00 -54.78 28.39
N LYS A 18 21.88 -55.28 28.90
CA LYS A 18 20.75 -54.45 29.33
C LYS A 18 21.20 -53.72 30.59
N THR A 19 21.11 -52.40 30.58
CA THR A 19 20.95 -51.61 31.79
C THR A 19 19.97 -50.51 31.43
N GLU A 20 18.89 -50.46 32.20
CA GLU A 20 17.83 -49.45 32.15
C GLU A 20 18.42 -48.05 31.99
N VAL A 21 17.99 -47.36 30.94
CA VAL A 21 18.10 -45.91 30.87
C VAL A 21 16.68 -45.40 31.08
N GLU A 22 16.58 -44.65 32.16
CA GLU A 22 15.43 -44.07 32.81
C GLU A 22 14.38 -43.47 31.86
N ASP A 23 13.15 -43.48 32.37
CA ASP A 23 11.92 -42.81 31.90
C ASP A 23 12.09 -41.31 31.59
N ALA A 24 12.89 -40.98 30.59
CA ALA A 24 12.78 -39.68 29.93
C ALA A 24 11.61 -39.79 28.94
N PRO A 25 10.51 -39.03 29.09
CA PRO A 25 9.46 -39.03 28.09
C PRO A 25 10.11 -38.63 26.77
N ARG A 26 10.01 -39.51 25.75
CA ARG A 26 10.34 -39.15 24.37
C ARG A 26 9.65 -37.82 24.13
N ARG A 27 10.44 -36.75 23.93
CA ARG A 27 9.90 -35.48 23.47
C ARG A 27 9.24 -35.78 22.15
N GLU A 28 7.94 -36.02 22.17
CA GLU A 28 7.15 -36.12 20.96
C GLU A 28 7.45 -34.85 20.19
N ALA A 29 8.00 -35.01 18.99
CA ALA A 29 8.30 -33.89 18.14
C ALA A 29 6.97 -33.15 17.93
N VAL A 30 6.80 -32.03 18.64
CA VAL A 30 5.62 -31.18 18.51
C VAL A 30 5.56 -30.83 17.04
N ARG A 31 4.64 -31.47 16.32
CA ARG A 31 4.44 -31.17 14.91
C ARG A 31 4.01 -29.72 14.88
N LYS A 32 4.85 -28.84 14.33
CA LYS A 32 4.47 -27.45 14.08
C LYS A 32 3.10 -27.50 13.40
N PRO A 33 2.09 -26.78 13.91
CA PRO A 33 0.78 -26.80 13.30
C PRO A 33 0.94 -26.45 11.82
N ARG A 34 0.32 -27.25 10.94
CA ARG A 34 0.49 -27.11 9.48
C ARG A 34 -0.15 -25.81 8.96
N GLU A 35 -1.06 -25.23 9.73
CA GLU A 35 -1.74 -23.99 9.41
C GLU A 35 -1.72 -23.05 10.61
N TRP A 36 -1.32 -21.82 10.37
CA TRP A 36 -1.43 -20.72 11.32
C TRP A 36 -2.89 -20.25 11.33
N ILE A 37 -3.62 -20.52 12.42
CA ILE A 37 -5.06 -20.19 12.53
C ILE A 37 -5.33 -18.68 12.68
N TYR A 38 -4.30 -17.84 12.84
CA TYR A 38 -4.47 -16.39 12.90
C TYR A 38 -3.40 -15.68 12.10
N GLU A 39 -3.35 -15.94 10.79
CA GLU A 39 -2.77 -14.96 9.89
C GLU A 39 -3.74 -13.77 9.85
N THR A 40 -3.63 -12.84 10.81
CA THR A 40 -4.22 -11.51 10.67
C THR A 40 -3.52 -10.87 9.48
N ARG A 41 -3.98 -11.19 8.26
CA ARG A 41 -3.62 -10.50 7.03
C ARG A 41 -4.17 -9.09 7.17
N PRO A 42 -3.36 -8.10 7.55
CA PRO A 42 -3.89 -6.77 7.73
C PRO A 42 -4.21 -6.26 6.32
N ASN A 43 -5.49 -6.04 6.03
CA ASN A 43 -5.88 -5.35 4.80
C ASN A 43 -5.63 -3.85 5.03
N PHE A 44 -4.43 -3.41 4.68
CA PHE A 44 -4.11 -1.99 4.67
C PHE A 44 -4.78 -1.33 3.47
N LYS A 45 -5.91 -0.66 3.72
CA LYS A 45 -6.52 0.19 2.71
C LYS A 45 -5.53 1.28 2.30
N ARG A 46 -5.09 1.27 1.04
CA ARG A 46 -4.25 2.34 0.49
C ARG A 46 -5.12 3.55 0.20
N VAL A 47 -5.24 4.44 1.18
CA VAL A 47 -5.81 5.77 1.00
C VAL A 47 -4.66 6.68 0.60
N SER A 48 -4.60 7.05 -0.68
CA SER A 48 -3.62 8.02 -1.17
C SER A 48 -4.35 9.31 -1.49
N GLU A 49 -3.79 10.45 -1.08
CA GLU A 49 -4.21 11.74 -1.61
C GLU A 49 -3.54 11.99 -2.97
N PRO A 50 -4.23 12.63 -3.92
CA PRO A 50 -3.59 13.06 -5.16
C PRO A 50 -2.69 14.28 -4.92
N LEU A 51 -1.68 14.45 -5.77
CA LEU A 51 -0.89 15.68 -5.81
C LEU A 51 -1.73 16.79 -6.46
N VAL A 52 -1.70 17.98 -5.87
CA VAL A 52 -2.47 19.14 -6.33
C VAL A 52 -1.54 20.34 -6.39
N ASP A 53 -1.41 20.92 -7.57
CA ASP A 53 -0.69 22.16 -7.81
C ASP A 53 -1.67 23.27 -8.21
N VAL A 54 -1.47 24.47 -7.66
CA VAL A 54 -2.35 25.63 -7.91
C VAL A 54 -1.52 26.81 -8.41
N PHE A 55 -1.83 27.26 -9.62
CA PHE A 55 -1.22 28.41 -10.27
C PHE A 55 -2.23 29.56 -10.29
N LYS A 56 -1.85 30.70 -9.71
CA LYS A 56 -2.67 31.91 -9.68
C LYS A 56 -2.12 32.89 -10.70
N GLU A 57 -2.69 32.89 -11.91
CA GLU A 57 -2.35 33.84 -12.96
C GLU A 57 -3.25 35.07 -12.88
N ALA A 58 -3.00 36.07 -13.73
CA ALA A 58 -3.71 37.35 -13.71
C ALA A 58 -5.21 37.22 -14.08
N GLU A 59 -5.52 36.35 -15.05
CA GLU A 59 -6.89 36.18 -15.57
C GLU A 59 -7.51 34.83 -15.22
N VAL A 60 -6.71 33.84 -14.82
CA VAL A 60 -7.16 32.48 -14.57
C VAL A 60 -6.45 31.90 -13.35
N VAL A 61 -7.16 31.09 -12.57
CA VAL A 61 -6.57 30.20 -11.58
C VAL A 61 -6.57 28.80 -12.18
N LYS A 62 -5.38 28.21 -12.34
CA LYS A 62 -5.22 26.86 -12.88
C LYS A 62 -4.90 25.90 -11.76
N ILE A 63 -5.62 24.79 -11.69
CA ILE A 63 -5.40 23.71 -10.74
C ILE A 63 -5.07 22.46 -11.52
N ILE A 64 -3.95 21.80 -11.17
CA ILE A 64 -3.50 20.57 -11.80
C ILE A 64 -3.49 19.48 -10.73
N ILE A 65 -4.11 18.35 -11.05
CA ILE A 65 -4.28 17.24 -10.12
C ILE A 65 -3.79 15.95 -10.77
N ASP A 66 -2.84 15.29 -10.12
CA ASP A 66 -2.34 13.99 -10.54
C ASP A 66 -3.29 12.88 -10.05
N LEU A 67 -4.03 12.31 -10.99
CA LEU A 67 -4.93 11.18 -10.81
C LEU A 67 -4.43 9.94 -11.56
N SER A 68 -3.11 9.84 -11.74
CA SER A 68 -2.48 8.64 -12.31
C SER A 68 -2.88 7.39 -11.51
N GLY A 69 -3.20 6.31 -12.24
CA GLY A 69 -3.76 5.09 -11.66
C GLY A 69 -5.28 5.01 -11.71
N PHE A 70 -5.99 6.14 -11.88
CA PHE A 70 -7.43 6.20 -12.11
C PHE A 70 -7.74 6.46 -13.58
N SER A 71 -8.76 5.79 -14.11
CA SER A 71 -9.33 6.06 -15.43
C SER A 71 -10.47 7.06 -15.31
N ARG A 72 -10.88 7.70 -16.42
CA ARG A 72 -11.96 8.71 -16.37
C ARG A 72 -13.27 8.19 -15.77
N GLY A 73 -13.61 6.91 -15.99
CA GLY A 73 -14.80 6.30 -15.41
C GLY A 73 -14.70 5.98 -13.91
N ASP A 74 -13.49 6.02 -13.34
CA ASP A 74 -13.26 5.80 -11.91
C ASP A 74 -13.42 7.10 -11.10
N ILE A 75 -13.48 8.26 -11.77
CA ILE A 75 -13.41 9.61 -11.19
C ILE A 75 -14.80 10.26 -11.23
N ASP A 76 -15.22 10.78 -10.09
CA ASP A 76 -16.42 11.58 -9.90
C ASP A 76 -16.02 13.00 -9.49
N ILE A 77 -16.59 14.00 -10.16
CA ILE A 77 -16.30 15.43 -9.96
C ILE A 77 -17.62 16.15 -9.73
N GLU A 78 -17.77 16.73 -8.54
CA GLU A 78 -18.93 17.53 -8.17
C GLU A 78 -18.51 19.00 -8.00
N ILE A 79 -19.18 19.89 -8.74
CA ILE A 79 -19.03 21.33 -8.63
C ILE A 79 -20.05 21.88 -7.65
N LYS A 80 -19.58 22.51 -6.57
CA LYS A 80 -20.41 23.27 -5.64
C LYS A 80 -20.13 24.77 -5.77
N LYS A 81 -20.94 25.58 -5.11
CA LYS A 81 -20.85 27.05 -5.17
C LYS A 81 -19.49 27.60 -4.69
N ASP A 82 -18.75 26.87 -3.86
CA ASP A 82 -17.52 27.34 -3.24
C ASP A 82 -16.36 26.33 -3.31
N ARG A 83 -16.57 25.16 -3.92
CA ARG A 83 -15.58 24.07 -3.91
C ARG A 83 -15.78 23.08 -5.07
N TYR A 84 -14.69 22.44 -5.47
CA TYR A 84 -14.69 21.15 -6.16
C TYR A 84 -14.62 20.02 -5.15
N VAL A 85 -15.45 18.99 -5.33
CA VAL A 85 -15.29 17.70 -4.65
C VAL A 85 -14.91 16.68 -5.70
N ILE A 86 -13.73 16.10 -5.57
CA ILE A 86 -13.18 15.14 -6.53
C ILE A 86 -12.97 13.84 -5.78
N SER A 87 -13.57 12.77 -6.26
CA SER A 87 -13.44 11.44 -5.69
C SER A 87 -13.07 10.45 -6.77
N ALA A 88 -12.26 9.45 -6.46
CA ALA A 88 -12.12 8.31 -7.35
C ALA A 88 -11.99 7.00 -6.61
N LYS A 89 -12.44 5.93 -7.27
CA LYS A 89 -12.46 4.58 -6.70
C LYS A 89 -12.09 3.54 -7.74
N LYS A 90 -11.07 2.76 -7.43
CA LYS A 90 -10.62 1.62 -8.25
C LYS A 90 -10.13 0.49 -7.34
N GLY A 91 -10.95 -0.56 -7.22
CA GLY A 91 -10.69 -1.65 -6.26
C GLY A 91 -10.62 -1.11 -4.83
N ASP A 92 -9.51 -1.41 -4.15
CA ASP A 92 -9.24 -0.94 -2.78
C ASP A 92 -8.65 0.49 -2.73
N ASN A 93 -8.23 1.03 -3.88
CA ASN A 93 -7.71 2.40 -3.97
C ASN A 93 -8.87 3.38 -4.05
N THR A 94 -8.96 4.27 -3.07
CA THR A 94 -9.94 5.36 -3.04
C THR A 94 -9.25 6.65 -2.65
N PHE A 95 -9.59 7.75 -3.32
CA PHE A 95 -9.26 9.08 -2.84
C PHE A 95 -10.51 9.96 -2.83
N SER A 96 -10.48 10.99 -1.99
CA SER A 96 -11.42 12.10 -2.02
C SER A 96 -10.66 13.38 -1.67
N LYS A 97 -10.82 14.43 -2.47
CA LYS A 97 -10.20 15.73 -2.26
C LYS A 97 -11.23 16.81 -2.45
N GLU A 98 -11.22 17.77 -1.55
CA GLU A 98 -12.00 19.00 -1.67
C GLU A 98 -11.06 20.16 -1.99
N ILE A 99 -11.42 20.98 -2.98
CA ILE A 99 -10.65 22.16 -3.38
C ILE A 99 -11.56 23.36 -3.31
N VAL A 100 -11.30 24.25 -2.35
CA VAL A 100 -12.08 25.47 -2.15
C VAL A 100 -11.71 26.51 -3.21
N PHE A 101 -12.73 27.11 -3.82
CA PHE A 101 -12.55 28.16 -4.81
C PHE A 101 -12.12 29.47 -4.17
N PRO A 102 -11.16 30.19 -4.79
CA PRO A 102 -10.93 31.58 -4.49
C PRO A 102 -12.19 32.42 -4.79
N ARG A 103 -12.46 33.48 -4.02
CA ARG A 103 -13.72 34.27 -4.16
C ARG A 103 -13.82 35.07 -5.47
N ASP A 104 -12.67 35.31 -6.07
CA ASP A 104 -12.42 36.12 -7.25
C ASP A 104 -12.49 35.32 -8.56
N VAL A 105 -12.95 34.06 -8.54
CA VAL A 105 -13.17 33.25 -9.74
C VAL A 105 -14.64 33.20 -10.16
N ASP A 106 -14.88 33.13 -11.47
CA ASP A 106 -16.17 32.90 -12.11
C ASP A 106 -16.39 31.41 -12.36
N ILE A 107 -17.17 30.79 -11.48
CA ILE A 107 -17.44 29.35 -11.49
C ILE A 107 -18.25 28.94 -12.73
N SER A 108 -19.06 29.85 -13.29
CA SER A 108 -19.92 29.57 -14.44
C SER A 108 -19.14 29.30 -15.73
N ARG A 109 -17.90 29.80 -15.80
CA ARG A 109 -17.00 29.68 -16.96
C ARG A 109 -15.86 28.70 -16.73
N THR A 110 -15.99 27.81 -15.75
CA THR A 110 -14.96 26.82 -15.44
C THR A 110 -14.80 25.82 -16.59
N GLU A 111 -13.56 25.50 -16.96
CA GLU A 111 -13.24 24.44 -17.91
C GLU A 111 -12.43 23.32 -17.24
N GLU A 112 -12.71 22.07 -17.60
CA GLU A 112 -12.00 20.88 -17.11
C GLU A 112 -11.43 20.06 -18.26
N ARG A 113 -10.19 19.60 -18.12
CA ARG A 113 -9.54 18.72 -19.09
C ARG A 113 -8.86 17.57 -18.36
N PHE A 114 -9.17 16.34 -18.78
CA PHE A 114 -8.48 15.15 -18.28
C PHE A 114 -7.69 14.51 -19.42
N LYS A 115 -6.37 14.43 -19.25
CA LYS A 115 -5.47 13.83 -20.24
C LYS A 115 -4.36 13.08 -19.53
N ASN A 116 -4.15 11.82 -19.91
CA ASN A 116 -3.05 10.98 -19.40
C ASN A 116 -2.99 10.88 -17.87
N GLY A 117 -4.13 10.88 -17.18
CA GLY A 117 -4.16 10.80 -15.71
C GLY A 117 -4.04 12.15 -15.00
N LEU A 118 -3.85 13.26 -15.72
CA LEU A 118 -3.85 14.60 -15.15
C LEU A 118 -5.20 15.28 -15.39
N LEU A 119 -5.77 15.81 -14.32
CA LEU A 119 -6.94 16.69 -14.37
C LEU A 119 -6.47 18.15 -14.25
N GLU A 120 -6.73 18.92 -15.30
CA GLU A 120 -6.51 20.36 -15.35
C GLU A 120 -7.86 21.07 -15.22
N ILE A 121 -7.96 21.97 -14.26
CA ILE A 121 -9.15 22.80 -14.00
C ILE A 121 -8.74 24.25 -14.20
N MET A 122 -9.44 24.94 -15.09
CA MET A 122 -9.22 26.36 -15.39
C MET A 122 -10.39 27.17 -14.85
N LEU A 123 -10.09 28.04 -13.89
CA LEU A 123 -11.05 28.91 -13.20
C LEU A 123 -10.81 30.36 -13.63
N PRO A 124 -11.57 30.90 -14.59
CA PRO A 124 -11.44 32.30 -14.97
C PRO A 124 -11.69 33.21 -13.78
N ARG A 125 -10.96 34.31 -13.67
CA ARG A 125 -11.21 35.34 -12.68
C ARG A 125 -12.40 36.18 -13.10
N LYS A 126 -13.16 36.66 -12.12
CA LYS A 126 -14.19 37.67 -12.35
C LYS A 126 -13.49 38.93 -12.85
N SER A 127 -14.02 39.53 -13.93
CA SER A 127 -13.56 40.84 -14.36
C SER A 127 -13.63 41.81 -13.17
N PRO A 128 -12.61 42.67 -12.98
CA PRO A 128 -12.72 43.73 -11.99
C PRO A 128 -13.94 44.58 -12.36
N SER A 129 -14.91 44.63 -11.44
CA SER A 129 -16.03 45.57 -11.50
C SER A 129 -15.58 46.98 -11.21
#